data_AF-A0A316F3H6-F1
#
_entry.id   AF-A0A316F3H6-F1
#
_cell.length_a   1.000
_cell.length_b   1.000
_cell.length_c   1.000
_cell.angle_alpha   90.00
_cell.angle_beta   90.00
_cell.angle_gamma   90.00
#
_symmetry.space_group_name_H-M   'P 1'
#
loop_
_entity.id
_entity.type
_entity.pdbx_description
1 polymer ?
#
loop_
_entity_poly.entity_id
_entity_poly.type
_entity_poly.pdbx_seq_one_letter_code
_entity_poly.pdbx_strand_id
1 'polypeptide(L)' 'MASLSEPSALQTDIDLAETIGEEDPGYRTVDQHLDICHAFLDLDEREQRIVALYYYGNLTQAEIGRQLGVSQMHISRLLQ' A
#
# COMPACT_ATOMS: atom_id res chain seq x y z
N MET A 1 21.99 -32.22 6.44
CA MET A 1 20.61 -32.74 6.54
C MET A 1 19.92 -31.86 7.58
N ALA A 2 19.04 -30.92 7.30
CA ALA A 2 18.22 -30.65 6.12
C ALA A 2 18.04 -29.13 5.93
N SER A 3 17.97 -28.71 4.66
CA SER A 3 17.50 -27.38 4.26
C SER A 3 16.04 -27.20 4.68
N LEU A 4 15.74 -26.09 5.34
CA LEU A 4 14.40 -25.50 5.42
C LEU A 4 14.51 -24.23 4.57
N SER A 5 14.28 -24.35 3.26
CA SER A 5 13.00 -24.07 2.58
C SER A 5 12.59 -22.61 2.74
N GLU A 6 12.56 -21.94 1.59
CA GLU A 6 12.24 -20.52 1.36
C GLU A 6 10.96 -20.07 2.08
N PRO A 7 10.97 -18.93 2.78
CA PRO A 7 9.78 -18.10 2.91
C PRO A 7 9.75 -17.20 1.66
N SER A 8 9.08 -17.63 0.61
CA SER A 8 7.67 -17.30 0.37
C SER A 8 7.51 -15.81 0.04
N ALA A 9 7.05 -15.53 -1.18
CA ALA A 9 6.74 -14.21 -1.75
C ALA A 9 5.65 -13.42 -0.98
N LEU A 10 5.39 -13.78 0.28
CA LEU A 10 4.45 -13.17 1.20
C LEU A 10 5.14 -12.19 2.17
N GLN A 11 6.48 -12.15 2.21
CA GLN A 11 7.20 -11.25 3.13
C GLN A 11 7.04 -9.77 2.74
N THR A 12 6.79 -9.46 1.47
CA THR A 12 6.60 -8.08 1.01
C THR A 12 5.22 -7.53 1.34
N ASP A 13 4.19 -8.39 1.37
CA ASP A 13 2.82 -7.97 1.71
C ASP A 13 2.67 -7.67 3.21
N ILE A 14 3.40 -8.40 4.06
CA ILE A 14 3.34 -8.22 5.52
C ILE A 14 4.03 -6.91 5.94
N ASP A 15 5.18 -6.57 5.35
CA ASP A 15 5.90 -5.32 5.68
C ASP A 15 5.10 -4.07 5.30
N LEU A 16 4.34 -4.12 4.21
CA LEU A 16 3.49 -3.01 3.78
C LEU A 16 2.24 -2.87 4.66
N ALA A 17 1.62 -3.99 5.04
CA ALA A 17 0.50 -4.01 5.99
C ALA A 17 0.93 -3.54 7.40
N GLU A 18 2.15 -3.86 7.84
CA GLU A 18 2.69 -3.44 9.14
C GLU A 18 3.00 -1.93 9.15
N THR A 19 3.55 -1.39 8.06
CA THR A 19 3.77 0.07 7.88
C THR A 19 2.46 0.87 7.90
N ILE A 20 1.34 0.26 7.46
CA ILE A 20 0.00 0.87 7.53
C ILE A 20 -0.55 0.91 8.96
N GLY A 21 -0.08 0.02 9.84
CA GLY A 21 -0.58 -0.13 11.21
C GLY A 21 0.10 0.75 12.27
N GLU A 22 1.20 1.45 11.98
CA GLU A 22 2.04 2.06 13.03
C GLU A 22 1.77 3.55 13.34
N GLU A 23 0.94 4.28 12.59
CA GLU A 23 0.66 5.71 12.90
C GLU A 23 -0.83 6.06 12.95
N ASP A 24 -1.54 5.69 14.03
CA ASP A 24 -2.46 6.61 14.72
C ASP A 24 -2.86 6.12 16.14
N PRO A 25 -2.49 6.82 17.24
CA PRO A 25 -2.98 6.52 18.59
C PRO A 25 -4.44 7.01 18.83
N GLY A 26 -5.17 7.35 17.77
CA GLY A 26 -6.57 7.79 17.81
C GLY A 26 -7.57 6.69 17.45
N TYR A 27 -7.79 5.74 18.38
CA TYR A 27 -8.93 4.81 18.45
C TYR A 27 -10.01 5.00 17.36
N ARG A 28 -9.91 4.23 16.28
CA ARG A 28 -11.04 3.94 15.41
C ARG A 28 -10.99 2.47 14.99
N THR A 29 -11.88 1.71 15.62
CA THR A 29 -12.35 0.34 15.37
C THR A 29 -11.48 -0.53 14.48
N VAL A 30 -10.92 -1.61 15.04
CA VAL A 30 -10.18 -2.69 14.33
C VAL A 30 -10.86 -3.09 13.01
N ASP A 31 -12.19 -3.09 12.95
CA ASP A 31 -12.99 -3.35 11.74
C ASP A 31 -12.65 -2.41 10.57
N GLN A 32 -12.46 -1.11 10.81
CA GLN A 32 -12.13 -0.16 9.75
C GLN A 32 -10.71 -0.32 9.23
N HIS A 33 -9.78 -0.71 10.09
CA HIS A 33 -8.42 -1.04 9.65
C HIS A 33 -8.41 -2.32 8.82
N LEU A 34 -9.20 -3.34 9.19
CA LEU A 34 -9.37 -4.55 8.39
C LEU A 34 -9.96 -4.24 7.01
N ASP A 35 -10.98 -3.39 6.93
CA ASP A 35 -11.60 -2.98 5.67
C ASP A 35 -10.60 -2.24 4.75
N ILE A 36 -9.76 -1.35 5.30
CA ILE A 36 -8.72 -0.64 4.55
C ILE A 36 -7.66 -1.61 4.05
N CYS A 37 -7.19 -2.53 4.91
CA CYS A 37 -6.20 -3.53 4.52
C CYS A 37 -6.74 -4.46 3.42
N HIS A 38 -7.99 -4.89 3.51
CA HIS A 38 -8.62 -5.71 2.46
C HIS A 38 -8.73 -4.95 1.14
N ALA A 39 -9.23 -3.71 1.16
CA ALA A 39 -9.33 -2.89 -0.04
C ALA A 39 -7.95 -2.59 -0.65
N PHE A 40 -6.91 -2.49 0.17
CA PHE A 40 -5.53 -2.29 -0.27
C PHE A 40 -4.93 -3.55 -0.90
N LEU A 41 -5.21 -4.73 -0.35
CA LEU A 41 -4.77 -6.01 -0.90
C LEU A 41 -5.46 -6.35 -2.24
N ASP A 42 -6.65 -5.80 -2.48
CA ASP A 42 -7.36 -5.91 -3.76
C ASP A 42 -6.77 -5.02 -4.86
N LEU A 43 -5.84 -4.10 -4.52
CA LEU A 43 -5.13 -3.27 -5.48
C LEU A 43 -4.00 -4.04 -6.14
N ASP A 44 -3.80 -3.82 -7.44
CA ASP A 44 -2.62 -4.34 -8.14
C ASP A 44 -1.33 -3.69 -7.59
N GLU A 45 -0.17 -4.35 -7.75
CA GLU A 45 1.13 -3.86 -7.25
C GLU A 45 1.42 -2.38 -7.60
N ARG A 46 0.96 -1.94 -8.79
CA ARG A 46 1.13 -0.57 -9.25
C ARG A 46 0.29 0.43 -8.44
N GLU A 47 -0.94 0.05 -8.13
CA GLU A 47 -1.89 0.87 -7.36
C GLU A 47 -1.46 0.96 -5.90
N GLN A 48 -1.00 -0.14 -5.31
CA GLN A 48 -0.38 -0.14 -3.98
C GLN A 48 0.81 0.83 -3.91
N ARG A 49 1.66 0.85 -4.95
CA ARG A 49 2.76 1.82 -5.08
C ARG A 49 2.29 3.26 -5.16
N ILE A 50 1.20 3.54 -5.89
CA ILE A 50 0.62 4.88 -5.97
C ILE A 50 0.17 5.35 -4.58
N VAL A 51 -0.54 4.50 -3.85
CA VAL A 51 -1.02 4.79 -2.48
C VAL A 51 0.17 5.01 -1.54
N ALA A 52 1.18 4.14 -1.58
CA ALA A 52 2.36 4.28 -0.74
C ALA A 52 3.13 5.58 -0.99
N LEU A 53 3.37 5.95 -2.26
CA LEU A 53 4.05 7.19 -2.61
C LEU A 53 3.25 8.44 -2.22
N TYR A 54 1.92 8.36 -2.25
CA TYR A 54 1.05 9.48 -1.89
C TYR A 54 0.98 9.71 -0.39
N TYR A 55 0.69 8.66 0.40
CA TYR A 55 0.48 8.79 1.84
C TYR A 55 1.78 8.77 2.66
N TYR A 56 2.79 7.96 2.26
CA TYR A 56 4.07 7.87 2.98
C TYR A 56 5.19 8.62 2.26
N GLY A 57 5.16 8.67 0.93
CA GLY A 57 6.17 9.37 0.13
C GLY A 57 6.00 10.88 0.07
N ASN A 58 4.86 11.43 0.52
CA ASN A 58 4.48 12.84 0.41
C ASN A 58 4.60 13.40 -1.02
N LEU A 59 4.43 12.54 -2.03
CA LEU A 59 4.52 12.93 -3.43
C LEU A 59 3.16 13.40 -3.94
N THR A 60 3.16 14.46 -4.74
CA THR A 60 1.95 14.90 -5.44
C THR A 60 1.55 13.89 -6.51
N GLN A 61 0.27 13.84 -6.86
CA GLN A 61 -0.23 12.98 -7.94
C GLN A 61 0.52 13.21 -9.28
N ALA A 62 0.94 14.46 -9.54
CA ALA A 62 1.72 14.80 -10.72
C ALA A 62 3.14 14.22 -10.67
N GLU A 63 3.78 14.19 -9.51
CA GLU A 63 5.08 13.56 -9.31
C GLU A 63 5.00 12.04 -9.43
N ILE A 64 3.99 11.43 -8.80
CA ILE A 64 3.72 9.98 -8.88
C ILE A 64 3.47 9.57 -10.34
N GLY A 65 2.67 10.34 -11.07
CA GLY A 65 2.38 10.08 -12.48
C GLY A 65 3.63 10.11 -13.36
N ARG A 66 4.53 11.07 -13.13
CA ARG A 66 5.83 11.12 -13.82
C ARG A 66 6.72 9.94 -13.47
N GLN A 67 6.74 9.51 -12.20
CA GLN A 67 7.61 8.42 -11.74
C GLN A 67 7.14 7.05 -12.24
N LEU A 68 5.83 6.81 -12.28
CA LEU A 68 5.25 5.51 -12.64
C LEU A 68 4.77 5.44 -14.09
N GLY A 69 4.90 6.52 -14.87
CA GLY A 69 4.44 6.58 -16.26
C GLY A 69 2.93 6.47 -16.41
N VAL A 70 2.16 6.90 -15.40
CA VAL A 70 0.69 6.85 -15.38
C VAL A 70 0.10 8.25 -15.40
N SER A 71 -1.11 8.38 -15.94
CA SER A 71 -1.78 9.69 -16.00
C SER A 71 -2.29 10.10 -14.61
N GLN A 72 -2.31 11.42 -14.36
CA GLN A 72 -2.90 11.96 -13.13
C GLN A 72 -4.38 11.57 -12.98
N MET A 73 -5.13 11.43 -14.08
CA MET A 73 -6.52 10.97 -14.08
C MET A 73 -6.66 9.53 -13.54
N HIS A 74 -5.68 8.66 -13.85
CA HIS A 74 -5.66 7.31 -13.31
C HIS A 74 -5.41 7.35 -11.79
N ILE A 75 -4.48 8.19 -11.34
CA ILE A 75 -4.17 8.37 -9.92
C ILE A 75 -5.35 9.00 -9.16
N SER A 76 -6.02 10.00 -9.72
CA SER A 76 -7.13 10.67 -9.03
C SER A 76 -8.30 9.74 -8.79
N ARG A 77 -8.57 8.80 -9.70
CA ARG A 77 -9.64 7.80 -9.53
C ARG A 77 -9.33 6.78 -8.43
N LEU A 78 -8.06 6.52 -8.17
CA LEU A 78 -7.62 5.62 -7.12
C LEU A 78 -7.66 6.27 -5.72
N LEU A 79 -7.44 7.59 -5.65
CA LEU A 79 -7.33 8.35 -4.39
C LEU A 79 -8.61 9.14 -4.02
N GLN A 80 -9.71 9.00 -4.77
CA GLN A 80 -11.00 9.66 -4.54
C GLN A 80 -12.01 8.69 -3.94
#